data_AF-A0A9D1ULD8-F1
#
_entry.id   AF-A0A9D1ULD8-F1
#
_cell.length_a   1.000
_cell.length_b   1.000
_cell.length_c   1.000
_cell.angle_alpha   90.00
_cell.angle_beta   90.00
_cell.angle_gamma   90.00
#
_symmetry.space_group_name_H-M   'P 1'
#
loop_
_entity.id
_entity.type
_entity.pdbx_description
1 polymer ?
#
loop_
_entity_poly.entity_id
_entity_poly.type
_entity_poly.pdbx_seq_one_letter_code
_entity_poly.pdbx_strand_id
1 'polypeptide(L)'
;MTELPLDGVKVVSLAVNLPGPAAARRLVSLGASVTKVEPPSGDMLGFAAAGYYDWLSDGQTVVTLDLKGPAGRAGLDELLAEADLLLTSHRPAALERLGLGWATLQDSFPSLSQVAIVGHGGADADVPGHDLTYQAVAGTLGTPPRLPTLPVADLAGAERCVADAVALLFQASRSGRGGYREIALADVVEDMAASVRFGLSGEGAPLGGAMPTYGVYPAAQGYVAVAAIEPHFIAGLMKELGFSDPAELTAGVLADFFAGRTAEQWTAWGRESGLPVVGLS
;
A
#
# COMPACT_ATOMS: atom_id res chain seq x y z
N MET A 1 27.26 -12.99 6.05
CA MET A 1 25.92 -12.66 5.50
C MET A 1 25.12 -12.10 6.64
N THR A 2 24.50 -10.93 6.47
CA THR A 2 23.59 -10.39 7.48
C THR A 2 22.30 -11.21 7.38
N GLU A 3 21.94 -11.94 8.42
CA GLU A 3 20.65 -12.63 8.49
C GLU A 3 19.52 -11.61 8.35
N LEU A 4 18.53 -11.90 7.50
CA LEU A 4 17.35 -11.06 7.36
C LEU A 4 16.33 -11.38 8.47
N PRO A 5 15.45 -10.43 8.84
CA PRO A 5 14.58 -10.57 10.00
C PRO A 5 13.63 -11.78 9.99
N LEU A 6 13.28 -12.30 8.82
CA LEU A 6 12.38 -13.45 8.62
C LEU A 6 13.10 -14.65 7.99
N ASP A 7 14.43 -14.71 8.07
CA ASP A 7 15.17 -15.89 7.63
C ASP A 7 14.65 -17.15 8.34
N GLY A 8 14.30 -18.17 7.54
CA GLY A 8 13.73 -19.43 8.01
C GLY A 8 12.21 -19.44 8.18
N VAL A 9 11.53 -18.30 8.04
CA VAL A 9 10.05 -18.23 8.06
C VAL A 9 9.48 -18.74 6.74
N LYS A 10 8.48 -19.62 6.81
CA LYS A 10 7.74 -20.16 5.67
C LYS A 10 6.33 -19.57 5.61
N VAL A 11 5.98 -19.00 4.46
CA VAL A 11 4.68 -18.35 4.23
C VAL A 11 3.98 -19.03 3.07
N VAL A 12 2.70 -19.35 3.25
CA VAL A 12 1.81 -19.77 2.16
C VAL A 12 0.84 -18.63 1.86
N SER A 13 0.76 -18.19 0.61
CA SER A 13 -0.19 -17.16 0.18
C SER A 13 -1.22 -17.73 -0.78
N LEU A 14 -2.49 -17.64 -0.39
CA LEU A 14 -3.64 -17.84 -1.27
C LEU A 14 -4.17 -16.50 -1.81
N ALA A 15 -3.50 -15.40 -1.49
CA ALA A 15 -3.98 -14.06 -1.78
C ALA A 15 -3.62 -13.67 -3.23
N VAL A 16 -4.58 -13.82 -4.13
CA VAL A 16 -4.51 -13.37 -5.52
C VAL A 16 -4.94 -11.92 -5.64
N ASN A 17 -4.51 -11.25 -6.72
CA ASN A 17 -4.63 -9.82 -6.95
C ASN A 17 -4.01 -8.98 -5.82
N LEU A 18 -3.86 -7.68 -6.05
CA LEU A 18 -3.63 -6.77 -4.93
C LEU A 18 -4.77 -6.92 -3.91
N PRO A 19 -4.44 -6.92 -2.60
CA PRO A 19 -3.16 -6.56 -1.98
C PRO A 19 -2.15 -7.73 -1.79
N GLY A 20 -2.54 -8.97 -2.09
CA GLY A 20 -1.80 -10.19 -1.73
C GLY A 20 -0.35 -10.24 -2.21
N PRO A 21 -0.06 -10.14 -3.52
CA PRO A 21 1.30 -10.18 -4.05
C PRO A 21 2.19 -9.05 -3.54
N ALA A 22 1.64 -7.89 -3.18
CA ALA A 22 2.41 -6.80 -2.56
C ALA A 22 2.89 -7.17 -1.15
N ALA A 23 2.01 -7.72 -0.31
CA ALA A 23 2.38 -8.20 1.02
C ALA A 23 3.40 -9.35 0.93
N ALA A 24 3.19 -10.30 0.02
CA ALA A 24 4.09 -11.42 -0.22
C ALA A 24 5.49 -10.95 -0.64
N ARG A 25 5.61 -10.00 -1.59
CA ARG A 25 6.91 -9.42 -1.98
C ARG A 25 7.63 -8.78 -0.79
N ARG A 26 6.89 -8.07 0.07
CA ARG A 26 7.48 -7.44 1.24
C ARG A 26 8.02 -8.46 2.23
N LEU A 27 7.30 -9.56 2.46
CA LEU A 27 7.78 -10.68 3.29
C LEU A 27 9.03 -11.36 2.71
N VAL A 28 9.09 -11.57 1.39
CA VAL A 28 10.31 -12.03 0.70
C VAL A 28 11.47 -11.07 0.95
N SER A 29 11.25 -9.75 0.83
CA SER A 29 12.30 -8.75 1.08
C SER A 29 12.82 -8.74 2.53
N LEU A 30 12.03 -9.28 3.46
CA LEU A 30 12.39 -9.44 4.87
C LEU A 30 13.03 -10.82 5.17
N GLY A 31 13.16 -11.71 4.18
CA GLY A 31 13.84 -13.01 4.31
C GLY A 31 12.93 -14.24 4.31
N ALA A 32 11.60 -14.08 4.26
CA ALA A 32 10.68 -15.21 4.30
C ALA A 32 10.69 -16.01 2.97
N SER A 33 10.58 -17.34 3.08
CA SER A 33 10.30 -18.21 1.94
C SER A 33 8.80 -18.22 1.68
N VAL A 34 8.37 -17.67 0.54
CA VAL A 34 6.94 -17.56 0.22
C VAL A 34 6.55 -18.52 -0.91
N THR A 35 5.56 -19.37 -0.64
CA THR A 35 4.87 -20.19 -1.65
C THR A 35 3.51 -19.57 -1.95
N LYS A 36 3.33 -19.09 -3.18
CA LYS A 36 2.05 -18.58 -3.68
C LYS A 36 1.28 -19.71 -4.35
N VAL A 37 0.05 -19.95 -3.89
CA VAL A 37 -0.86 -20.93 -4.47
C VAL A 37 -1.91 -20.20 -5.30
N GLU A 38 -1.91 -20.46 -6.60
CA GLU A 38 -2.88 -19.89 -7.53
C GLU A 38 -3.95 -20.92 -7.92
N PRO A 39 -5.19 -20.49 -8.17
CA PRO A 39 -6.21 -21.35 -8.76
C PRO A 39 -5.82 -21.72 -10.21
N PRO A 40 -6.44 -22.74 -10.82
CA PRO A 40 -6.20 -23.10 -12.23
C PRO A 40 -6.44 -21.96 -13.24
N SER A 41 -7.23 -20.95 -12.86
CA SER A 41 -7.44 -19.74 -13.65
C SER A 41 -6.28 -18.75 -13.61
N GLY A 42 -5.29 -18.95 -12.74
CA GLY A 42 -4.21 -18.02 -12.44
C GLY A 42 -4.65 -16.80 -11.62
N ASP A 43 -3.71 -15.90 -11.38
CA ASP A 43 -3.94 -14.57 -10.81
C ASP A 43 -4.32 -13.56 -11.90
N MET A 44 -5.46 -12.87 -11.72
CA MET A 44 -5.93 -11.83 -12.65
C MET A 44 -4.92 -10.70 -12.85
N LEU A 45 -4.09 -10.40 -11.85
CA LEU A 45 -3.04 -9.39 -11.95
C LEU A 45 -2.00 -9.73 -13.03
N GLY A 46 -1.68 -11.02 -13.22
CA GLY A 46 -0.76 -11.49 -14.26
C GLY A 46 -1.27 -11.21 -15.68
N PHE A 47 -2.60 -11.23 -15.87
CA PHE A 47 -3.22 -10.90 -17.15
C PHE A 47 -3.39 -9.38 -17.35
N ALA A 48 -3.71 -8.66 -16.28
CA ALA A 48 -3.96 -7.21 -16.36
C ALA A 48 -2.68 -6.38 -16.44
N ALA A 49 -1.61 -6.80 -15.74
CA ALA A 49 -0.35 -6.06 -15.63
C ALA A 49 0.83 -7.02 -15.43
N ALA A 50 1.13 -7.85 -16.44
CA ALA A 50 2.15 -8.90 -16.38
C ALA A 50 3.49 -8.45 -15.79
N GLY A 51 4.07 -7.34 -16.27
CA GLY A 51 5.36 -6.86 -15.75
C GLY A 51 5.32 -6.45 -14.27
N TYR A 52 4.18 -5.98 -13.77
CA TYR A 52 4.02 -5.67 -12.35
C TYR A 52 3.78 -6.94 -11.52
N TYR A 53 3.03 -7.90 -12.04
CA TYR A 53 2.92 -9.24 -11.45
C TYR A 53 4.29 -9.91 -11.33
N ASP A 54 5.09 -9.92 -12.40
CA ASP A 54 6.43 -10.54 -12.41
C ASP A 54 7.32 -9.88 -11.35
N TRP A 55 7.28 -8.54 -11.26
CA TRP A 55 7.99 -7.82 -10.20
C TRP A 55 7.47 -8.18 -8.81
N LEU A 56 6.17 -8.37 -8.61
CA LEU A 56 5.61 -8.77 -7.30
C LEU A 56 5.95 -10.21 -6.91
N SER A 57 5.89 -11.13 -7.88
CA SER A 57 6.09 -12.55 -7.67
C SER A 57 7.56 -12.99 -7.68
N ASP A 58 8.48 -12.10 -8.06
CA ASP A 58 9.92 -12.33 -7.95
C ASP A 58 10.33 -12.76 -6.54
N GLY A 59 11.12 -13.83 -6.45
CA GLY A 59 11.55 -14.47 -5.20
C GLY A 59 10.52 -15.41 -4.53
N GLN A 60 9.32 -15.58 -5.10
CA GLN A 60 8.31 -16.52 -4.60
C GLN A 60 8.34 -17.84 -5.39
N THR A 61 7.91 -18.93 -4.76
CA THR A 61 7.55 -20.17 -5.47
C THR A 61 6.07 -20.14 -5.82
N VAL A 62 5.71 -20.11 -7.10
CA VAL A 62 4.30 -20.10 -7.55
C VAL A 62 3.87 -21.50 -7.94
N VAL A 63 2.79 -22.01 -7.36
CA VAL A 63 2.21 -23.32 -7.66
C VAL A 63 0.72 -23.18 -7.97
N THR A 64 0.20 -24.09 -8.80
CA THR A 64 -1.23 -24.11 -9.15
C THR A 64 -1.92 -25.28 -8.45
N LEU A 65 -2.94 -24.99 -7.63
CA LEU A 65 -3.76 -26.01 -6.96
C LEU A 65 -5.25 -25.73 -7.16
N ASP A 66 -6.02 -26.76 -7.54
CA ASP A 66 -7.48 -26.69 -7.48
C ASP A 66 -7.99 -27.08 -6.09
N LEU A 67 -8.16 -26.07 -5.23
CA LEU A 67 -8.60 -26.25 -3.85
C LEU A 67 -10.05 -26.73 -3.72
N LYS A 68 -10.82 -26.83 -4.82
CA LYS A 68 -12.16 -27.43 -4.81
C LYS A 68 -12.10 -28.96 -4.86
N GLY A 69 -10.97 -29.52 -5.30
CA GLY A 69 -10.74 -30.95 -5.38
C GLY A 69 -9.96 -31.50 -4.18
N PRO A 70 -10.16 -32.77 -3.81
CA PRO A 70 -9.45 -33.39 -2.68
C PRO A 70 -7.93 -33.41 -2.87
N ALA A 71 -7.44 -33.53 -4.11
CA ALA A 71 -6.01 -33.51 -4.39
C ALA A 71 -5.38 -32.13 -4.17
N GLY A 72 -6.04 -31.05 -4.60
CA GLY A 72 -5.55 -29.70 -4.36
C GLY A 72 -5.62 -29.31 -2.89
N ARG A 73 -6.65 -29.78 -2.17
CA ARG A 73 -6.73 -29.65 -0.72
C ARG A 73 -5.58 -30.37 -0.01
N ALA A 74 -5.31 -31.62 -0.36
CA ALA A 74 -4.19 -32.38 0.22
C ALA A 74 -2.83 -31.71 -0.04
N GLY A 75 -2.61 -31.20 -1.26
CA GLY A 75 -1.39 -30.46 -1.59
C GLY A 75 -1.26 -29.14 -0.79
N LEU A 76 -2.37 -28.45 -0.51
CA LEU A 76 -2.34 -27.28 0.37
C LEU A 76 -2.03 -27.69 1.81
N ASP A 77 -2.63 -28.76 2.33
CA ASP A 77 -2.39 -29.23 3.69
C ASP A 77 -0.91 -29.62 3.91
N GLU A 78 -0.24 -30.18 2.90
CA GLU A 78 1.21 -30.44 2.92
C GLU A 78 2.02 -29.14 3.03
N LEU A 79 1.65 -28.10 2.28
CA LEU A 79 2.30 -26.79 2.38
C LEU A 79 2.07 -26.14 3.74
N LEU A 80 0.85 -26.23 4.28
CA LEU A 80 0.48 -25.64 5.57
C LEU A 80 1.12 -26.37 6.76
N ALA A 81 1.41 -27.67 6.64
CA ALA A 81 2.06 -28.44 7.69
C ALA A 81 3.46 -27.92 8.05
N GLU A 82 4.12 -27.23 7.12
CA GLU A 82 5.44 -26.63 7.32
C GLU A 82 5.39 -25.09 7.41
N ALA A 83 4.23 -24.47 7.24
CA ALA A 83 4.12 -23.02 7.19
C ALA A 83 4.00 -22.39 8.59
N ASP A 84 4.59 -21.22 8.75
CA ASP A 84 4.43 -20.39 9.94
C ASP A 84 3.26 -19.41 9.78
N LEU A 85 2.97 -19.03 8.52
CA LEU A 85 1.98 -18.01 8.19
C LEU A 85 1.19 -18.38 6.93
N LEU A 86 -0.13 -18.20 6.99
CA LEU A 86 -1.06 -18.23 5.87
C LEU A 86 -1.60 -16.83 5.57
N LEU A 87 -1.45 -16.37 4.34
CA LEU A 87 -2.08 -15.15 3.83
C LEU A 87 -3.29 -15.51 2.95
N THR A 88 -4.42 -14.85 3.17
CA THR A 88 -5.62 -14.99 2.33
C THR A 88 -6.18 -13.62 1.92
N SER A 89 -6.79 -13.53 0.74
CA SER A 89 -7.60 -12.38 0.30
C SER A 89 -9.03 -12.78 -0.08
N HIS A 90 -9.50 -13.88 0.49
CA HIS A 90 -10.80 -14.46 0.20
C HIS A 90 -11.84 -13.92 1.18
N ARG A 91 -13.09 -13.83 0.72
CA ARG A 91 -14.20 -13.54 1.64
C ARG A 91 -14.36 -14.66 2.67
N PRO A 92 -14.80 -14.37 3.90
CA PRO A 92 -14.93 -15.38 4.95
C PRO A 92 -15.76 -16.59 4.53
N ALA A 93 -16.94 -16.40 3.93
CA ALA A 93 -17.78 -17.52 3.50
C ALA A 93 -17.11 -18.42 2.45
N ALA A 94 -16.22 -17.87 1.62
CA ALA A 94 -15.45 -18.64 0.66
C ALA A 94 -14.37 -19.49 1.35
N LEU A 95 -13.67 -18.95 2.36
CA LEU A 95 -12.69 -19.70 3.15
C LEU A 95 -13.34 -20.82 3.96
N GLU A 96 -14.49 -20.55 4.58
CA GLU A 96 -15.26 -21.57 5.30
C GLU A 96 -15.64 -22.73 4.39
N ARG A 97 -16.10 -22.45 3.17
CA ARG A 97 -16.43 -23.49 2.17
C ARG A 97 -15.21 -24.28 1.70
N LEU A 98 -14.01 -23.70 1.75
CA LEU A 98 -12.75 -24.40 1.48
C LEU A 98 -12.23 -25.17 2.71
N GLY A 99 -12.89 -25.04 3.87
CA GLY A 99 -12.45 -25.61 5.14
C GLY A 99 -11.15 -24.96 5.64
N LEU A 100 -10.97 -23.67 5.35
CA LEU A 100 -9.83 -22.83 5.74
C LEU A 100 -10.26 -21.69 6.68
N GLY A 101 -11.41 -21.86 7.33
CA GLY A 101 -11.83 -21.00 8.44
C GLY A 101 -10.84 -21.11 9.60
N TRP A 102 -10.70 -20.03 10.37
CA TRP A 102 -9.66 -19.95 11.42
C TRP A 102 -9.76 -21.09 12.44
N ALA A 103 -10.97 -21.43 12.89
CA ALA A 103 -11.18 -22.53 13.83
C ALA A 103 -10.68 -23.87 13.26
N THR A 104 -11.04 -24.17 12.01
CA THR A 104 -10.61 -25.40 11.32
C THR A 104 -9.09 -25.45 11.12
N LEU A 105 -8.48 -24.32 10.77
CA LEU A 105 -7.03 -24.21 10.62
C LEU A 105 -6.32 -24.45 11.95
N GLN A 106 -6.79 -23.86 13.05
CA GLN A 106 -6.17 -24.02 14.36
C GLN A 106 -6.29 -25.44 14.92
N ASP A 107 -7.36 -26.16 14.61
CA ASP A 107 -7.50 -27.57 15.00
C ASP A 107 -6.48 -28.46 14.28
N SER A 108 -6.15 -28.13 13.02
CA SER A 108 -5.24 -28.94 12.18
C SER A 108 -3.78 -28.50 12.29
N PHE A 109 -3.54 -27.20 12.46
CA PHE A 109 -2.23 -26.54 12.46
C PHE A 109 -2.11 -25.54 13.62
N PRO A 110 -1.95 -25.99 14.88
CA PRO A 110 -2.03 -25.12 16.06
C PRO A 110 -0.97 -24.01 16.11
N SER A 111 0.16 -24.18 15.43
CA SER A 111 1.26 -23.19 15.38
C SER A 111 1.14 -22.23 14.18
N LEU A 112 0.28 -22.52 13.20
CA LEU A 112 0.08 -21.70 12.01
C LEU A 112 -0.63 -20.40 12.37
N SER A 113 -0.04 -19.28 11.97
CA SER A 113 -0.70 -17.97 12.02
C SER A 113 -1.43 -17.67 10.72
N GLN A 114 -2.46 -16.84 10.78
CA GLN A 114 -3.22 -16.42 9.60
C GLN A 114 -3.44 -14.90 9.60
N VAL A 115 -3.19 -14.27 8.46
CA VAL A 115 -3.67 -12.92 8.17
C VAL A 115 -4.64 -13.00 7.00
N ALA A 116 -5.90 -12.67 7.26
CA ALA A 116 -6.96 -12.63 6.27
C ALA A 116 -7.23 -11.18 5.85
N ILE A 117 -7.06 -10.90 4.57
CA ILE A 117 -7.36 -9.59 4.00
C ILE A 117 -8.74 -9.64 3.36
N VAL A 118 -9.62 -8.74 3.78
CA VAL A 118 -11.02 -8.68 3.36
C VAL A 118 -11.37 -7.27 2.90
N GLY A 119 -12.47 -7.14 2.16
CA GLY A 119 -12.92 -5.84 1.68
C GLY A 119 -13.40 -4.92 2.80
N HIS A 120 -14.33 -5.43 3.62
CA HIS A 120 -14.88 -4.78 4.79
C HIS A 120 -14.73 -5.71 6.00
N GLY A 121 -14.80 -5.18 7.21
CA GLY A 121 -14.74 -5.98 8.42
C GLY A 121 -16.10 -6.51 8.87
N GLY A 122 -16.10 -7.53 9.73
CA GLY A 122 -17.28 -7.95 10.47
C GLY A 122 -18.45 -8.42 9.60
N ALA A 123 -19.66 -7.89 9.84
CA ALA A 123 -20.88 -8.33 9.16
C ALA A 123 -20.87 -8.07 7.64
N ASP A 124 -20.05 -7.12 7.19
CA ASP A 124 -19.96 -6.73 5.77
C ASP A 124 -18.79 -7.42 5.04
N ALA A 125 -18.09 -8.36 5.68
CA ALA A 125 -16.89 -8.97 5.11
C ALA A 125 -17.11 -9.76 3.80
N ASP A 126 -18.35 -10.13 3.50
CA ASP A 126 -18.74 -10.75 2.23
C ASP A 126 -19.22 -9.76 1.15
N VAL A 127 -19.32 -8.46 1.47
CA VAL A 127 -19.71 -7.40 0.53
C VAL A 127 -18.61 -7.20 -0.51
N PRO A 128 -18.93 -7.23 -1.82
CA PRO A 128 -17.95 -6.98 -2.87
C PRO A 128 -17.39 -5.56 -2.79
N GLY A 129 -16.09 -5.43 -3.04
CA GLY A 129 -15.46 -4.13 -3.26
C GLY A 129 -14.10 -4.29 -3.93
N HIS A 130 -13.59 -3.15 -4.37
CA HIS A 130 -12.24 -2.98 -4.90
C HIS A 130 -11.67 -1.67 -4.36
N ASP A 131 -10.36 -1.51 -4.44
CA ASP A 131 -9.65 -0.31 -4.01
C ASP A 131 -10.39 1.01 -4.31
N LEU A 132 -10.83 1.20 -5.56
CA LEU A 132 -11.52 2.42 -5.99
C LEU A 132 -12.81 2.68 -5.18
N THR A 133 -13.57 1.63 -4.84
CA THR A 133 -14.81 1.79 -4.06
C THR A 133 -14.51 2.13 -2.61
N TYR A 134 -13.42 1.61 -2.04
CA TYR A 134 -13.00 1.97 -0.68
C TYR A 134 -12.50 3.41 -0.63
N GLN A 135 -11.67 3.82 -1.60
CA GLN A 135 -11.20 5.20 -1.73
C GLN A 135 -12.35 6.20 -1.93
N ALA A 136 -13.37 5.83 -2.70
CA ALA A 136 -14.57 6.65 -2.90
C ALA A 136 -15.32 6.90 -1.59
N VAL A 137 -15.56 5.85 -0.79
CA VAL A 137 -16.22 5.95 0.52
C VAL A 137 -15.37 6.78 1.49
N ALA A 138 -14.05 6.60 1.48
CA ALA A 138 -13.12 7.34 2.32
C ALA A 138 -12.92 8.82 1.90
N GLY A 139 -13.50 9.26 0.78
CA GLY A 139 -13.41 10.64 0.31
C GLY A 139 -12.03 11.04 -0.24
N THR A 140 -11.26 10.08 -0.73
CA THR A 140 -9.86 10.29 -1.16
C THR A 140 -9.69 10.54 -2.67
N LEU A 141 -10.80 10.62 -3.42
CA LEU A 141 -10.78 10.81 -4.89
C LEU A 141 -10.70 12.27 -5.34
N GLY A 142 -10.68 13.23 -4.40
CA GLY A 142 -10.63 14.67 -4.67
C GLY A 142 -11.96 15.26 -5.16
N THR A 143 -11.94 16.55 -5.49
CA THR A 143 -13.10 17.33 -5.96
C THR A 143 -12.70 18.11 -7.22
N PRO A 144 -13.33 17.87 -8.39
CA PRO A 144 -14.19 16.73 -8.68
C PRO A 144 -13.43 15.39 -8.56
N PRO A 145 -14.12 14.26 -8.32
CA PRO A 145 -13.48 12.95 -8.20
C PRO A 145 -12.66 12.58 -9.45
N ARG A 146 -11.47 12.01 -9.25
CA ARG A 146 -10.60 11.46 -10.30
C ARG A 146 -10.22 10.01 -10.00
N LEU A 147 -9.85 9.27 -11.04
CA LEU A 147 -9.23 7.96 -10.85
C LEU A 147 -7.86 8.16 -10.16
N PRO A 148 -7.58 7.42 -9.07
CA PRO A 148 -6.32 7.52 -8.37
C PRO A 148 -5.21 6.86 -9.20
N THR A 149 -3.98 7.38 -9.09
CA THR A 149 -2.79 6.79 -9.73
C THR A 149 -2.20 5.62 -8.94
N LEU A 150 -2.65 5.44 -7.69
CA LEU A 150 -2.24 4.38 -6.79
C LEU A 150 -3.48 3.70 -6.19
N PRO A 151 -3.52 2.36 -6.11
CA PRO A 151 -4.53 1.67 -5.34
C PRO A 151 -4.17 1.73 -3.85
N VAL A 152 -4.48 2.86 -3.20
CA VAL A 152 -4.02 3.18 -1.84
C VAL A 152 -4.57 2.20 -0.80
N ALA A 153 -5.84 1.81 -0.91
CA ALA A 153 -6.45 0.87 0.04
C ALA A 153 -5.73 -0.48 -0.03
N ASP A 154 -5.46 -0.97 -1.24
CA ASP A 154 -4.73 -2.24 -1.42
C ASP A 154 -3.28 -2.14 -0.93
N LEU A 155 -2.53 -1.12 -1.36
CA LEU A 155 -1.11 -1.00 -1.00
C LEU A 155 -0.90 -0.78 0.50
N ALA A 156 -1.74 0.04 1.13
CA ALA A 156 -1.71 0.21 2.58
C ALA A 156 -2.19 -1.04 3.32
N GLY A 157 -3.18 -1.74 2.78
CA GLY A 157 -3.63 -3.03 3.30
C GLY A 157 -2.52 -4.08 3.26
N ALA A 158 -1.70 -4.09 2.21
CA ALA A 158 -0.52 -4.94 2.13
C ALA A 158 0.52 -4.62 3.21
N GLU A 159 0.83 -3.35 3.46
CA GLU A 159 1.75 -2.95 4.53
C GLU A 159 1.18 -3.26 5.93
N ARG A 160 -0.13 -3.07 6.15
CA ARG A 160 -0.81 -3.50 7.38
C ARG A 160 -0.72 -5.02 7.56
N CYS A 161 -0.88 -5.79 6.47
CA CYS A 161 -0.74 -7.24 6.47
C CYS A 161 0.66 -7.68 6.89
N VAL A 162 1.70 -7.04 6.38
CA VAL A 162 3.09 -7.33 6.77
C VAL A 162 3.31 -7.00 8.25
N ALA A 163 2.83 -5.86 8.73
CA ALA A 163 2.96 -5.49 10.14
C ALA A 163 2.29 -6.51 11.08
N ASP A 164 1.06 -6.90 10.76
CA ASP A 164 0.30 -7.88 11.54
C ASP A 164 0.89 -9.29 11.43
N ALA A 165 1.41 -9.67 10.25
CA ALA A 165 2.11 -10.93 10.04
C ALA A 165 3.35 -11.03 10.94
N VAL A 166 4.20 -9.99 10.96
CA VAL A 166 5.40 -9.96 11.82
C VAL A 166 5.00 -9.99 13.30
N ALA A 167 3.94 -9.26 13.70
CA ALA A 167 3.45 -9.27 15.06
C ALA A 167 2.93 -10.66 15.49
N LEU A 168 2.20 -11.34 14.61
CA LEU A 168 1.71 -12.70 14.83
C LEU A 168 2.85 -13.72 14.91
N LEU A 169 3.83 -13.64 14.01
CA LEU A 169 5.01 -14.50 14.02
C LEU A 169 5.82 -14.31 15.31
N PHE A 170 5.99 -13.07 15.75
CA PHE A 170 6.62 -12.78 17.04
C PHE A 170 5.81 -13.35 18.22
N GLN A 171 4.49 -13.18 18.21
CA GLN A 171 3.60 -13.76 19.22
C GLN A 171 3.73 -15.30 19.26
N ALA A 172 3.66 -15.95 18.10
CA ALA A 172 3.76 -17.40 17.94
C ALA A 172 5.12 -17.93 18.40
N SER A 173 6.22 -17.21 18.13
CA SER A 173 7.56 -17.59 18.60
C SER A 173 7.68 -17.67 20.13
N ARG A 174 6.82 -16.95 20.86
CA ARG A 174 6.81 -16.92 22.33
C ARG A 174 5.81 -17.90 22.93
N SER A 175 4.68 -18.12 22.27
CA SER A 175 3.58 -18.95 22.78
C SER A 175 3.59 -20.39 22.26
N GLY A 176 4.26 -20.64 21.13
CA GLY A 176 4.15 -21.87 20.35
C GLY A 176 2.82 -22.03 19.61
N ARG A 177 1.92 -21.06 19.71
CA ARG A 177 0.57 -21.07 19.12
C ARG A 177 0.41 -19.94 18.13
N GLY A 178 -0.12 -20.27 16.95
CA GLY A 178 -0.45 -19.28 15.93
C GLY A 178 -1.59 -18.35 16.37
N GLY A 179 -1.70 -17.22 15.68
CA GLY A 179 -2.80 -16.27 15.88
C GLY A 179 -3.45 -15.83 14.58
N TYR A 180 -4.58 -15.13 14.70
CA TYR A 180 -5.38 -14.64 13.58
C TYR A 180 -5.47 -13.13 13.59
N ARG A 181 -5.39 -12.52 12.41
CA ARG A 181 -5.74 -11.12 12.15
C ARG A 181 -6.58 -11.02 10.89
N GLU A 182 -7.59 -10.17 10.98
CA GLU A 182 -8.41 -9.75 9.84
C GLU A 182 -8.06 -8.30 9.51
N ILE A 183 -7.86 -8.00 8.23
CA ILE A 183 -7.54 -6.66 7.73
C ILE A 183 -8.61 -6.29 6.73
N ALA A 184 -9.44 -5.32 7.10
CA ALA A 184 -10.43 -4.73 6.22
C ALA A 184 -9.83 -3.56 5.45
N LEU A 185 -9.84 -3.64 4.11
CA LEU A 185 -9.29 -2.59 3.25
C LEU A 185 -10.05 -1.26 3.37
N ALA A 186 -11.36 -1.32 3.59
CA ALA A 186 -12.18 -0.15 3.88
C ALA A 186 -11.69 0.59 5.13
N ASP A 187 -11.47 -0.14 6.23
CA ASP A 187 -10.99 0.44 7.50
C ASP A 187 -9.58 1.00 7.36
N VAL A 188 -8.70 0.31 6.61
CA VAL A 188 -7.32 0.77 6.36
C VAL A 188 -7.30 2.10 5.62
N VAL A 189 -8.07 2.24 4.54
CA VAL A 189 -8.11 3.52 3.81
C VAL A 189 -8.86 4.59 4.59
N GLU A 190 -9.85 4.21 5.40
CA GLU A 190 -10.50 5.13 6.33
C GLU A 190 -9.48 5.68 7.34
N ASP A 191 -8.64 4.86 7.96
CA ASP A 191 -7.58 5.33 8.85
C ASP A 191 -6.64 6.32 8.15
N MET A 192 -6.19 6.02 6.93
CA MET A 192 -5.33 6.93 6.17
C MET A 192 -6.02 8.25 5.79
N ALA A 193 -7.30 8.18 5.47
CA ALA A 193 -8.14 9.33 5.15
C ALA A 193 -8.41 10.24 6.35
N ALA A 194 -7.93 9.90 7.57
CA ALA A 194 -7.96 10.82 8.71
C ALA A 194 -7.31 12.17 8.37
N SER A 195 -6.23 12.17 7.59
CA SER A 195 -5.57 13.40 7.12
C SER A 195 -6.48 14.28 6.26
N VAL A 196 -7.39 13.69 5.49
CA VAL A 196 -8.41 14.42 4.71
C VAL A 196 -9.54 14.86 5.62
N ARG A 197 -10.09 13.94 6.44
CA ARG A 197 -11.22 14.22 7.36
C ARG A 197 -10.92 15.34 8.35
N PHE A 198 -9.69 15.39 8.86
CA PHE A 198 -9.25 16.43 9.80
C PHE A 198 -8.63 17.66 9.12
N GLY A 199 -8.76 17.78 7.79
CA GLY A 199 -8.45 19.01 7.06
C GLY A 199 -6.96 19.31 6.93
N LEU A 200 -6.07 18.31 7.04
CA LEU A 200 -4.64 18.47 6.76
C LEU A 200 -4.37 18.47 5.25
N SER A 201 -5.04 17.58 4.51
CA SER A 201 -4.89 17.41 3.05
C SER A 201 -6.25 17.45 2.35
N GLY A 202 -6.24 17.54 1.01
CA GLY A 202 -7.43 17.82 0.20
C GLY A 202 -7.47 19.27 -0.28
N GLU A 203 -8.26 19.54 -1.32
CA GLU A 203 -8.31 20.85 -1.97
C GLU A 203 -8.55 21.99 -0.96
N GLY A 204 -7.66 22.98 -0.95
CA GLY A 204 -7.75 24.14 -0.06
C GLY A 204 -7.32 23.88 1.40
N ALA A 205 -6.81 22.68 1.71
CA ALA A 205 -6.19 22.36 2.99
C ALA A 205 -4.70 22.79 3.03
N PRO A 206 -4.03 22.82 4.21
CA PRO A 206 -2.62 23.18 4.33
C PRO A 206 -1.70 22.39 3.38
N LEU A 207 -1.92 21.08 3.24
CA LEU A 207 -1.21 20.21 2.29
C LEU A 207 -2.00 19.96 1.01
N GLY A 208 -2.85 20.92 0.60
CA GLY A 208 -3.64 20.82 -0.61
C GLY A 208 -3.88 22.17 -1.29
N GLY A 209 -2.91 23.08 -1.17
CA GLY A 209 -2.90 24.33 -1.93
C GLY A 209 -3.45 25.55 -1.21
N ALA A 210 -3.74 25.48 0.10
CA ALA A 210 -4.19 26.64 0.87
C ALA A 210 -3.17 27.79 0.86
N MET A 211 -1.89 27.46 0.79
CA MET A 211 -0.80 28.43 0.71
C MET A 211 -0.14 28.33 -0.67
N PRO A 212 0.17 29.46 -1.34
CA PRO A 212 0.88 29.43 -2.61
C PRO A 212 2.21 28.67 -2.53
N THR A 213 2.88 28.69 -1.38
CA THR A 213 4.16 27.98 -1.20
C THR A 213 4.01 26.46 -1.04
N TYR A 214 2.80 25.91 -1.18
CA TYR A 214 2.55 24.48 -1.29
C TYR A 214 1.64 24.20 -2.49
N GLY A 215 2.19 23.75 -3.62
CA GLY A 215 1.42 23.56 -4.84
C GLY A 215 2.24 23.07 -6.03
N VAL A 216 1.58 22.94 -7.18
CA VAL A 216 2.20 22.57 -8.45
C VAL A 216 2.00 23.69 -9.47
N TYR A 217 3.10 24.18 -10.03
CA TYR A 217 3.15 25.33 -10.93
C TYR A 217 3.64 24.94 -12.33
N PRO A 218 3.18 25.60 -13.40
CA PRO A 218 3.75 25.40 -14.73
C PRO A 218 5.21 25.86 -14.78
N ALA A 219 6.06 25.07 -15.44
CA ALA A 219 7.41 25.46 -15.82
C ALA A 219 7.45 25.89 -17.29
N ALA A 220 8.60 26.36 -17.78
CA ALA A 220 8.79 26.57 -19.23
C ALA A 220 8.57 25.26 -20.02
N GLN A 221 8.97 24.14 -19.42
CA GLN A 221 8.76 22.77 -19.90
C GLN A 221 8.52 21.87 -18.68
N GLY A 222 7.34 21.23 -18.61
CA GLY A 222 6.90 20.44 -17.48
C GLY A 222 6.23 21.27 -16.38
N TYR A 223 6.33 20.82 -15.13
CA TYR A 223 5.78 21.46 -13.94
C TYR A 223 6.82 21.55 -12.82
N VAL A 224 6.51 22.30 -11.75
CA VAL A 224 7.30 22.39 -10.53
C VAL A 224 6.40 22.13 -9.33
N ALA A 225 6.75 21.13 -8.52
CA ALA A 225 6.16 20.95 -7.20
C ALA A 225 6.94 21.77 -6.16
N VAL A 226 6.21 22.51 -5.33
CA VAL A 226 6.73 23.39 -4.28
C VAL A 226 6.10 22.96 -2.96
N ALA A 227 6.92 22.77 -1.92
CA ALA A 227 6.46 22.38 -0.58
C ALA A 227 7.12 23.21 0.53
N ALA A 228 7.22 24.53 0.35
CA ALA A 228 7.85 25.46 1.28
C ALA A 228 6.85 25.98 2.33
N ILE A 229 6.52 25.13 3.30
CA ILE A 229 5.52 25.44 4.34
C ILE A 229 6.14 26.06 5.60
N GLU A 230 7.39 25.73 5.90
CA GLU A 230 8.02 26.14 7.15
C GLU A 230 8.54 27.60 7.07
N PRO A 231 8.54 28.36 8.19
CA PRO A 231 8.91 29.77 8.18
C PRO A 231 10.27 30.07 7.54
N HIS A 232 11.25 29.18 7.71
CA HIS A 232 12.57 29.35 7.13
C HIS A 232 12.62 29.08 5.63
N PHE A 233 11.80 28.16 5.09
CA PHE A 233 11.67 27.95 3.65
C PHE A 233 10.93 29.12 2.99
N ILE A 234 9.90 29.66 3.64
CA ILE A 234 9.21 30.88 3.18
C ILE A 234 10.20 32.06 3.14
N ALA A 235 11.01 32.25 4.18
CA ALA A 235 12.06 33.26 4.20
C ALA A 235 13.11 33.05 3.09
N GLY A 236 13.48 31.79 2.83
CA GLY A 236 14.36 31.43 1.71
C GLY A 236 13.77 31.81 0.35
N LEU A 237 12.50 31.47 0.09
CA LEU A 237 11.79 31.88 -1.13
C LEU A 237 11.71 33.40 -1.26
N MET A 238 11.34 34.11 -0.20
CA MET A 238 11.30 35.58 -0.21
C MET A 238 12.66 36.18 -0.56
N LYS A 239 13.76 35.64 0.02
CA LYS A 239 15.11 36.09 -0.30
C LYS A 239 15.46 35.90 -1.78
N GLU A 240 15.13 34.75 -2.35
CA GLU A 240 15.39 34.44 -3.76
C GLU A 240 14.58 35.32 -4.71
N LEU A 241 13.35 35.69 -4.33
CA LEU A 241 12.47 36.57 -5.12
C LEU A 241 12.63 38.06 -4.79
N GLY A 242 13.45 38.41 -3.78
CA GLY A 242 13.67 39.79 -3.35
C GLY A 242 12.49 40.43 -2.59
N PHE A 243 11.62 39.60 -1.98
CA PHE A 243 10.47 40.06 -1.19
C PHE A 243 10.78 40.22 0.29
N SER A 244 9.94 41.00 0.97
CA SER A 244 10.07 41.30 2.40
C SER A 244 8.83 40.92 3.20
N ASP A 245 7.70 40.72 2.53
CA ASP A 245 6.43 40.28 3.12
C ASP A 245 5.97 38.95 2.49
N PRO A 246 5.68 37.91 3.29
CA PRO A 246 5.14 36.65 2.79
C PRO A 246 3.86 36.80 1.95
N ALA A 247 3.08 37.86 2.15
CA ALA A 247 1.88 38.13 1.35
C ALA A 247 2.21 38.41 -0.14
N GLU A 248 3.46 38.75 -0.47
CA GLU A 248 3.94 38.94 -1.84
C GLU A 248 4.10 37.61 -2.60
N LEU A 249 4.26 36.49 -1.87
CA LEU A 249 4.35 35.14 -2.45
C LEU A 249 2.96 34.62 -2.85
N THR A 250 2.30 35.31 -3.77
CA THR A 250 1.01 34.88 -4.32
C THR A 250 1.19 33.74 -5.33
N ALA A 251 0.11 32.98 -5.58
CA ALA A 251 0.15 31.89 -6.56
C ALA A 251 0.50 32.39 -7.97
N GLY A 252 0.05 33.59 -8.35
CA GLY A 252 0.40 34.20 -9.65
C GLY A 252 1.88 34.52 -9.75
N VAL A 253 2.45 35.12 -8.70
CA VAL A 253 3.88 35.45 -8.65
C VAL A 253 4.75 34.19 -8.72
N LEU A 254 4.38 33.13 -8.00
CA LEU A 254 5.11 31.86 -8.07
C LEU A 254 4.94 31.19 -9.44
N ALA A 255 3.75 31.25 -10.05
CA ALA A 255 3.54 30.74 -11.41
C ALA A 255 4.44 31.44 -12.43
N ASP A 256 4.51 32.77 -12.40
CA ASP A 256 5.36 33.55 -13.30
C ASP A 256 6.85 33.28 -13.05
N PHE A 257 7.25 33.15 -11.79
CA PHE A 257 8.62 32.80 -11.42
C PHE A 257 9.03 31.44 -11.99
N PHE A 258 8.21 30.40 -11.77
CA PHE A 258 8.52 29.05 -12.24
C PHE A 258 8.37 28.87 -13.76
N ALA A 259 7.58 29.70 -14.44
CA ALA A 259 7.45 29.65 -15.90
C ALA A 259 8.77 29.99 -16.64
N GLY A 260 9.77 30.58 -15.98
CA GLY A 260 11.00 31.06 -16.61
C GLY A 260 12.09 30.01 -16.91
N ARG A 261 11.98 28.78 -16.38
CA ARG A 261 12.99 27.71 -16.57
C ARG A 261 12.33 26.34 -16.74
N THR A 262 13.07 25.36 -17.23
CA THR A 262 12.58 23.97 -17.37
C THR A 262 12.46 23.29 -16.00
N ALA A 263 11.65 22.23 -15.92
CA ALA A 263 11.53 21.40 -14.72
C ALA A 263 12.89 20.90 -14.20
N GLU A 264 13.78 20.44 -15.09
CA GLU A 264 15.12 19.98 -14.71
C GLU A 264 15.95 21.09 -14.05
N GLN A 265 15.91 22.30 -14.61
CA GLN A 265 16.60 23.47 -14.07
C GLN A 265 16.06 23.86 -12.69
N TRP A 266 14.76 23.73 -12.46
CA TRP A 266 14.16 23.98 -11.14
C TRP A 266 14.52 22.93 -10.10
N THR A 267 14.67 21.67 -10.49
CA THR A 267 15.21 20.63 -9.59
C THR A 267 16.64 20.96 -9.16
N ALA A 268 17.49 21.41 -10.08
CA ALA A 268 18.86 21.82 -9.74
C ALA A 268 18.86 23.04 -8.81
N TRP A 269 18.09 24.07 -9.15
CA TRP A 269 17.96 25.29 -8.35
C TRP A 269 17.42 25.01 -6.94
N GLY A 270 16.39 24.16 -6.79
CA GLY A 270 15.84 23.81 -5.47
C GLY A 270 16.89 23.19 -4.55
N ARG A 271 17.76 22.33 -5.09
CA ARG A 271 18.89 21.73 -4.35
C ARG A 271 19.93 22.77 -3.96
N GLU A 272 20.32 23.65 -4.87
CA GLU A 272 21.32 24.70 -4.62
C GLU A 272 20.84 25.71 -3.58
N SER A 273 19.56 26.10 -3.65
CA SER A 273 18.93 27.05 -2.73
C SER A 273 18.51 26.42 -1.39
N GLY A 274 18.57 25.09 -1.27
CA GLY A 274 18.11 24.36 -0.08
C GLY A 274 16.60 24.44 0.15
N LEU A 275 15.82 24.61 -0.92
CA LEU A 275 14.36 24.76 -0.87
C LEU A 275 13.66 23.47 -1.33
N PRO A 276 12.50 23.12 -0.75
CA PRO A 276 11.72 21.94 -1.12
C PRO A 276 10.97 22.19 -2.45
N VAL A 277 11.73 22.21 -3.55
CA VAL A 277 11.26 22.49 -4.91
C VAL A 277 11.83 21.43 -5.84
N VAL A 278 10.96 20.80 -6.63
CA VAL A 278 11.34 19.76 -7.61
C VAL A 278 10.54 19.91 -8.89
N GLY A 279 11.22 19.79 -10.04
CA GLY A 279 10.57 19.75 -11.33
C GLY A 279 9.98 18.39 -11.67
N LEU A 280 8.89 18.41 -12.41
CA LEU A 280 8.17 17.26 -12.96
C LEU A 280 8.23 17.36 -14.48
N SER A 281 8.96 16.45 -15.13
CA SER A 281 9.13 16.38 -16.60
C SER A 281 8.03 15.60 -17.29
#